data_AF-A0A929WBW8-F1
#
_entry.id   AF-A0A929WBW8-F1
#
_cell.length_a   1.000
_cell.length_b   1.000
_cell.length_c   1.000
_cell.angle_alpha   90.00
_cell.angle_beta   90.00
_cell.angle_gamma   90.00
#
_symmetry.space_group_name_H-M   'P 1'
#
loop_
_entity.id
_entity.type
_entity.pdbx_description
1 polymer ?
#
loop_
_entity_poly.entity_id
_entity_poly.type
_entity_poly.pdbx_seq_one_letter_code
_entity_poly.pdbx_strand_id
1 'polypeptide(L)' 'MGYTEKGIDISHHNIQFSKQDWTYLREQGYSFCYIKATEGSHFQDDTYKRVGKAARDAGFELGYYHFFRDNVS' A
#
# COMPACT_ATOMS: atom_id res chain seq x y z
N MET A 1 3.15 -22.18 -15.59
CA MET A 1 2.51 -20.85 -15.69
C MET A 1 2.71 -20.17 -14.36
N GLY A 2 3.69 -19.27 -14.26
CA GLY A 2 4.03 -18.61 -12.99
C GLY A 2 3.34 -17.26 -12.90
N TYR A 3 2.81 -16.92 -11.73
CA TYR A 3 2.40 -15.56 -11.43
C TYR A 3 3.66 -14.69 -11.32
N THR A 4 3.96 -13.92 -12.36
CA THR A 4 5.17 -13.08 -12.46
C THR A 4 4.96 -11.65 -12.01
N GLU A 5 3.75 -11.30 -11.56
CA GLU A 5 3.44 -9.94 -11.13
C GLU A 5 4.00 -9.66 -9.75
N LYS A 6 4.80 -8.60 -9.66
CA LYS A 6 5.37 -8.14 -8.39
C LYS A 6 4.46 -7.08 -7.79
N GLY A 7 4.23 -7.17 -6.49
CA GLY A 7 3.54 -6.13 -5.73
C GLY A 7 4.26 -5.80 -4.43
N ILE A 8 3.83 -4.72 -3.82
CA ILE A 8 4.29 -4.27 -2.50
C ILE A 8 3.11 -4.10 -1.56
N ASP A 9 3.36 -4.19 -0.26
CA ASP A 9 2.42 -3.75 0.77
C ASP A 9 3.01 -2.62 1.62
N ILE A 10 2.18 -1.67 2.01
CA ILE A 10 2.58 -0.44 2.70
C ILE A 10 1.64 -0.16 3.86
N SER A 11 2.21 0.37 4.94
CA SER A 11 1.49 0.96 6.07
C SER A 11 2.07 2.34 6.43
N HIS A 12 1.51 3.02 7.44
CA HIS A 12 2.11 4.23 8.02
C HIS A 12 3.56 4.06 8.51
N HIS A 13 4.09 2.84 8.64
CA HIS A 13 5.52 2.65 8.92
C HIS A 13 6.42 3.01 7.72
N ASN A 14 5.87 3.08 6.51
CA ASN A 14 6.62 3.35 5.27
C ASN A 14 6.38 4.77 4.71
N ILE A 15 6.05 5.74 5.57
CA ILE A 15 5.63 7.10 5.19
C ILE A 15 6.63 7.94 4.39
N GLN A 16 7.84 7.47 4.17
CA GLN A 16 8.92 8.22 3.51
C GLN A 16 8.97 8.01 1.99
N PHE A 17 7.99 7.34 1.38
CA PHE A 17 7.95 7.19 -0.07
C PHE A 17 7.77 8.54 -0.78
N SER A 18 8.83 8.96 -1.45
CA SER A 18 8.85 10.06 -2.38
C SER A 18 8.27 9.66 -3.74
N LYS A 19 8.08 10.64 -4.64
CA LYS A 19 7.68 10.37 -6.02
C LYS A 19 8.71 9.48 -6.74
N GLN A 20 10.00 9.65 -6.43
CA GLN A 20 11.09 8.90 -7.04
C GLN A 20 11.04 7.41 -6.65
N ASP A 21 10.63 7.09 -5.42
CA ASP A 21 10.50 5.70 -4.98
C ASP A 21 9.42 4.96 -5.77
N TRP A 22 8.28 5.61 -6.00
CA TRP A 22 7.21 5.06 -6.84
C TRP A 22 7.66 4.81 -8.28
N THR A 23 8.35 5.78 -8.88
CA THR A 23 8.90 5.64 -10.24
C THR A 23 9.89 4.48 -10.30
N TYR A 24 10.83 4.42 -9.36
CA TYR A 24 11.83 3.35 -9.28
C TYR A 24 11.17 1.97 -9.19
N LEU A 25 10.15 1.81 -8.33
CA LEU A 25 9.44 0.54 -8.20
C LEU A 25 8.69 0.14 -9.48
N ARG A 26 8.11 1.10 -10.22
CA ARG A 26 7.53 0.79 -11.53
C ARG A 26 8.58 0.28 -12.51
N GLU A 27 9.74 0.93 -12.57
CA GLU A 27 10.87 0.51 -13.42
C GLU A 27 11.40 -0.88 -13.06
N GLN A 28 11.33 -1.28 -11.78
CA GLN A 28 11.68 -2.64 -11.32
C GLN A 28 10.59 -3.70 -11.58
N GLY A 29 9.47 -3.30 -12.17
CA GLY A 29 8.38 -4.19 -12.60
C GLY A 29 7.31 -4.47 -11.55
N TYR A 30 7.18 -3.65 -10.51
CA TYR A 30 6.08 -3.76 -9.56
C TYR A 30 4.79 -3.16 -10.13
N SER A 31 3.68 -3.90 -10.14
CA SER A 31 2.42 -3.53 -10.79
C SER A 31 1.28 -3.20 -9.83
N PHE A 32 1.29 -3.74 -8.60
CA PHE A 32 0.22 -3.51 -7.62
C PHE A 32 0.73 -3.17 -6.22
N CYS A 33 -0.11 -2.49 -5.44
CA CYS A 33 0.18 -2.05 -4.08
C CYS A 33 -1.01 -2.33 -3.15
N TYR A 34 -0.76 -3.01 -2.04
CA TYR A 34 -1.72 -3.12 -0.93
C TYR A 34 -1.40 -2.09 0.16
N ILE A 35 -2.42 -1.38 0.65
CA ILE A 35 -2.23 -0.28 1.61
C ILE A 35 -3.06 -0.54 2.85
N LYS A 36 -2.43 -0.47 4.02
CA LYS A 36 -3.14 -0.54 5.31
C LYS A 36 -4.12 0.61 5.40
N ALA A 37 -5.39 0.32 5.62
CA ALA A 37 -6.42 1.33 5.83
C ALA A 37 -6.87 1.40 7.29
N THR A 38 -6.99 0.26 7.94
CA THR A 38 -7.55 0.16 9.30
C THR A 38 -6.87 -0.95 10.10
N GLU A 39 -6.97 -0.87 11.43
CA GLU A 39 -6.49 -1.88 12.38
C GLU A 39 -7.43 -2.01 13.58
N GLY A 40 -7.86 -3.24 13.89
CA GLY A 40 -8.88 -3.49 14.92
C GLY A 40 -10.16 -2.65 14.70
N SER A 41 -10.90 -2.35 15.75
CA SER A 41 -12.17 -1.60 15.58
C SER A 41 -12.05 -0.08 15.58
N HIS A 42 -10.90 0.48 15.95
CA HIS A 42 -10.79 1.92 16.26
C HIS A 42 -9.67 2.66 15.52
N PHE A 43 -8.67 1.96 14.98
CA PHE A 43 -7.57 2.62 14.29
C PHE A 43 -7.83 2.71 12.79
N GLN A 44 -7.77 3.93 12.28
CA GLN A 44 -7.68 4.22 10.85
C GLN A 44 -6.29 4.78 10.59
N ASP A 45 -5.58 4.19 9.63
CA ASP A 45 -4.31 4.73 9.15
C ASP A 45 -4.60 6.09 8.52
N ASP A 46 -3.96 7.17 8.97
CA ASP A 46 -4.22 8.52 8.45
C ASP A 46 -3.56 8.76 7.08
N THR A 47 -2.65 7.88 6.68
CA THR A 47 -1.83 8.02 5.47
C THR A 47 -2.41 7.31 4.26
N TYR A 48 -3.34 6.35 4.46
CA TYR A 48 -3.83 5.45 3.40
C TYR A 48 -4.32 6.18 2.15
N LYS A 49 -5.03 7.32 2.30
CA LYS A 49 -5.52 8.12 1.16
C LYS A 49 -4.38 8.77 0.39
N ARG A 50 -3.41 9.36 1.10
CA ARG A 50 -2.26 10.06 0.50
C ARG A 50 -1.37 9.07 -0.26
N VAL A 51 -1.03 7.95 0.38
CA VAL A 51 -0.23 6.87 -0.21
C VAL A 51 -0.97 6.26 -1.41
N GLY A 52 -2.28 5.97 -1.26
CA GLY A 52 -3.09 5.44 -2.34
C GLY A 52 -3.16 6.37 -3.54
N LYS A 53 -3.30 7.68 -3.33
CA LYS A 53 -3.24 8.63 -4.43
C LYS A 53 -1.88 8.61 -5.13
N ALA A 54 -0.78 8.66 -4.39
CA ALA A 54 0.57 8.66 -4.96
C ALA A 54 0.87 7.38 -5.76
N ALA A 55 0.49 6.21 -5.23
CA ALA A 55 0.62 4.92 -5.90
C ALA A 55 -0.22 4.87 -7.20
N ARG A 56 -1.47 5.33 -7.15
CA ARG A 56 -2.34 5.40 -8.33
C ARG A 56 -1.79 6.35 -9.40
N ASP A 57 -1.32 7.53 -8.99
CA ASP A 57 -0.71 8.52 -9.89
C ASP A 57 0.56 7.96 -10.56
N ALA A 58 1.27 7.03 -9.90
CA ALA A 58 2.41 6.31 -10.45
C ALA A 58 2.04 5.06 -11.28
N GLY A 59 0.75 4.76 -11.45
CA GLY A 59 0.25 3.68 -12.29
C GLY A 59 0.27 2.29 -11.65
N PHE A 60 0.13 2.21 -10.32
CA PHE A 60 -0.11 0.93 -9.61
C PHE A 60 -1.61 0.61 -9.52
N GLU A 61 -1.94 -0.67 -9.63
CA GLU A 61 -3.22 -1.19 -9.15
C GLU A 61 -3.25 -1.22 -7.62
N LEU A 62 -4.40 -0.92 -7.01
CA LEU A 62 -4.49 -0.75 -5.55
C LEU A 62 -5.42 -1.77 -4.91
N GLY A 63 -4.98 -2.30 -3.78
CA GLY A 63 -5.84 -2.90 -2.76
C GLY A 63 -5.67 -2.20 -1.43
N TYR A 64 -6.67 -2.33 -0.55
CA TYR A 64 -6.58 -1.87 0.83
C TYR A 64 -6.78 -3.05 1.76
N TYR A 65 -6.11 -3.04 2.91
CA TYR A 65 -6.24 -4.11 3.90
C TYR A 65 -6.57 -3.59 5.30
N HIS A 66 -7.21 -4.49 6.06
CA HIS A 66 -7.49 -4.34 7.47
C HIS A 66 -6.54 -5.22 8.28
N PHE A 67 -5.82 -4.66 9.25
CA PHE A 67 -5.02 -5.46 10.16
C PHE A 67 -5.89 -5.94 11.32
N PHE A 68 -6.17 -7.25 11.35
CA PHE A 68 -6.97 -7.87 12.38
C PHE A 68 -6.29 -7.80 13.75
N ARG A 69 -7.08 -7.52 14.79
CA ARG A 69 -6.68 -7.62 16.19
C ARG A 69 -7.68 -8.55 16.87
N ASP A 70 -7.19 -9.62 17.46
CA ASP A 70 -8.00 -10.69 18.06
C ASP A 70 -8.68 -10.28 19.38
N ASN A 71 -8.19 -9.22 20.01
CA ASN A 71 -8.64 -8.72 21.30
C ASN A 71 -9.52 -7.46 21.22
N VAL A 72 -9.94 -7.05 20.01
CA VAL A 72 -10.88 -5.93 19.83
C VAL A 72 -11.89 -6.28 18.72
N SER A 73 -13.18 -6.19 19.05
CA SER A 73 -14.30 -6.31 18.10
C SER A 73 -14.78 -4.95 17.63
#